data_AF-A0A1B6BIE2-F1
#
_entry.id   AF-A0A1B6BIE2-F1
#
_cell.length_a   1.000
_cell.length_b   1.000
_cell.length_c   1.000
_cell.angle_alpha   90.00
_cell.angle_beta   90.00
_cell.angle_gamma   90.00
#
_symmetry.space_group_name_H-M   'P 1'
#
loop_
_entity.id
_entity.type
_entity.pdbx_description
1 polymer ?
#
loop_
_entity_poly.entity_id
_entity_poly.type
_entity_poly.pdbx_seq_one_letter_code
_entity_poly.pdbx_strand_id
1 'polypeptide(L)'
;MTKEIAMEYGLMIAVAGAVFLFVLLKWQQVKVVLFRLMLTAKSMAKDAILSSGKEQEEWVLKKAYQHLPIWITLWISKETMRKLIAYLYQVAKDYLDDGLINQSIR
;
A
#
# COMPACT_ATOMS: atom_id res chain seq x y z
N MET A 1 36.42 24.24 -1.09
CA MET A 1 35.33 24.58 -2.03
C MET A 1 34.81 23.39 -2.85
N THR A 2 35.44 22.90 -3.93
CA THR A 2 34.84 21.83 -4.77
C THR A 2 34.71 20.47 -4.06
N LYS A 3 35.67 20.12 -3.18
CA LYS A 3 35.63 18.86 -2.40
C LYS A 3 34.58 18.85 -1.29
N GLU A 4 34.35 19.98 -0.62
CA GLU A 4 33.31 20.10 0.43
C GLU A 4 31.92 20.02 -0.18
N ILE A 5 31.70 20.74 -1.28
CA ILE A 5 30.44 20.72 -2.02
C ILE A 5 30.13 19.29 -2.52
N ALA A 6 31.12 18.58 -3.07
CA ALA A 6 30.96 17.19 -3.52
C ALA A 6 30.63 16.23 -2.35
N MET A 7 31.18 16.47 -1.16
CA MET A 7 30.90 15.67 0.04
C MET A 7 29.50 15.92 0.59
N GLU A 8 29.04 17.17 0.59
CA GLU A 8 27.67 17.54 1.00
C GLU A 8 26.61 16.98 0.05
N TYR A 9 26.81 17.09 -1.27
CA TYR A 9 25.92 16.47 -2.25
C TYR A 9 25.97 14.94 -2.21
N GLY A 10 27.15 14.36 -2.00
CA GLY A 10 27.30 12.92 -1.79
C GLY A 10 26.50 12.42 -0.59
N LEU A 11 26.53 13.15 0.53
CA LEU A 11 25.75 12.82 1.72
C LEU A 11 24.25 12.95 1.49
N MET A 12 23.79 14.01 0.80
CA MET A 12 22.37 14.16 0.45
C MET A 12 21.87 13.01 -0.43
N ILE A 13 22.65 12.62 -1.45
CA ILE A 13 22.30 11.50 -2.33
C ILE A 13 22.29 10.17 -1.55
N ALA A 14 23.26 9.95 -0.67
CA ALA A 14 23.31 8.75 0.16
C ALA A 14 22.09 8.65 1.10
N VAL A 15 21.69 9.75 1.74
CA VAL A 15 20.49 9.80 2.59
C VAL A 15 19.22 9.57 1.77
N ALA A 16 19.08 10.24 0.62
CA ALA A 16 17.93 10.03 -0.26
C ALA A 16 17.85 8.57 -0.74
N GLY A 17 18.98 7.97 -1.11
CA GLY A 17 19.07 6.57 -1.49
C GLY A 17 18.70 5.62 -0.35
N ALA A 18 19.16 5.89 0.87
CA ALA A 18 18.81 5.10 2.06
C ALA A 18 17.32 5.17 2.39
N VAL A 19 16.71 6.36 2.31
CA VAL A 19 15.26 6.55 2.49
C VAL A 19 14.48 5.81 1.41
N PHE A 20 14.92 5.92 0.15
CA PHE A 20 14.29 5.22 -0.97
C PHE A 20 14.33 3.70 -0.80
N LEU A 21 15.48 3.14 -0.43
CA LEU A 21 15.63 1.72 -0.13
C LEU A 21 14.76 1.29 1.05
N PHE A 22 14.70 2.10 2.11
CA PHE A 22 13.86 1.83 3.27
C PHE A 22 12.37 1.72 2.87
N VAL A 23 11.89 2.65 2.05
CA VAL A 23 10.51 2.63 1.55
C VAL A 23 10.25 1.36 0.72
N LEU A 24 11.15 1.01 -0.21
CA LEU A 24 11.01 -0.19 -1.04
C LEU A 24 10.94 -1.49 -0.22
N LEU A 25 11.84 -1.64 0.76
CA LEU A 25 11.90 -2.83 1.61
C LEU A 25 10.63 -2.98 2.45
N LYS A 26 10.10 -1.87 2.97
CA LYS A 26 8.90 -1.88 3.79
C LYS A 26 7.62 -1.98 2.97
N TRP A 27 7.63 -1.58 1.70
CA TRP A 27 6.46 -1.61 0.82
C TRP A 27 5.83 -2.99 0.68
N GLN A 28 6.67 -4.03 0.64
CA GLN A 28 6.18 -5.42 0.60
C GLN A 28 5.35 -5.77 1.84
N GLN A 29 5.77 -5.31 3.02
CA GLN A 29 5.03 -5.55 4.27
C GLN A 29 3.66 -4.85 4.24
N VAL A 30 3.60 -3.62 3.71
CA VAL A 30 2.34 -2.87 3.54
C VAL A 30 1.37 -3.63 2.65
N LYS A 31 1.83 -4.07 1.48
CA LYS A 31 1.02 -4.85 0.54
C LYS A 31 0.47 -6.11 1.18
N VAL A 32 1.31 -6.88 1.87
CA VAL A 32 0.89 -8.12 2.54
C VAL A 32 -0.20 -7.86 3.59
N VAL A 33 -0.06 -6.81 4.41
CA VAL A 33 -1.08 -6.43 5.39
C VAL A 33 -2.38 -6.03 4.69
N LEU A 34 -2.32 -5.18 3.67
CA LEU A 34 -3.51 -4.73 2.93
C LEU A 34 -4.21 -5.89 2.21
N PHE A 35 -3.47 -6.78 1.54
CA PHE A 35 -4.05 -7.97 0.90
C PHE A 35 -4.71 -8.88 1.91
N ARG A 36 -4.09 -9.13 3.07
CA ARG A 36 -4.70 -9.93 4.14
C ARG A 36 -6.01 -9.30 4.61
N LEU A 37 -6.03 -7.99 4.85
CA LEU A 37 -7.25 -7.28 5.26
C LEU A 37 -8.34 -7.34 4.18
N MET A 38 -7.98 -7.20 2.90
CA MET A 38 -8.94 -7.32 1.79
C MET A 38 -9.52 -8.73 1.68
N LEU A 39 -8.71 -9.78 1.86
CA LEU A 39 -9.20 -11.16 1.91
C LEU A 39 -10.13 -11.40 3.10
N THR A 40 -9.80 -10.87 4.28
CA THR A 40 -10.68 -10.93 5.45
C THR A 40 -12.01 -10.21 5.20
N ALA A 41 -11.98 -9.02 4.61
CA ALA A 41 -13.19 -8.28 4.27
C ALA A 41 -14.07 -9.04 3.28
N LYS A 42 -13.45 -9.68 2.26
CA LYS A 42 -14.17 -10.52 1.30
C LYS A 42 -14.77 -11.77 1.95
N SER A 43 -14.08 -12.39 2.90
CA SER A 43 -14.64 -13.49 3.71
C SER A 43 -15.85 -13.03 4.51
N MET A 44 -15.72 -11.91 5.23
CA MET A 44 -16.83 -11.33 6.01
C MET A 44 -18.04 -10.97 5.13
N ALA A 45 -17.81 -10.51 3.91
CA ALA A 45 -18.88 -10.26 2.96
C ALA A 45 -19.57 -11.54 2.46
N LYS A 46 -18.80 -12.61 2.22
CA LYS A 46 -19.35 -13.94 1.91
C LYS A 46 -20.21 -14.48 3.05
N ASP A 47 -19.84 -14.17 4.29
CA ASP A 47 -20.58 -14.53 5.50
C ASP A 47 -21.74 -13.56 5.80
N ALA A 48 -22.10 -12.67 4.85
CA ALA A 48 -23.14 -11.65 4.95
C ALA A 48 -22.97 -10.63 6.10
N ILE A 49 -21.75 -10.50 6.65
CA ILE A 49 -21.39 -9.52 7.69
C ILE A 49 -21.15 -8.13 7.07
N LEU A 50 -20.63 -8.09 5.83
CA LEU A 50 -20.43 -6.86 5.05
C LEU A 50 -21.29 -6.93 3.78
N SER A 51 -22.20 -6.00 3.62
CA SER A 51 -23.28 -6.07 2.62
C SER A 51 -22.90 -5.44 1.29
N SER A 52 -21.91 -4.52 1.27
CA SER A 52 -21.49 -3.81 0.05
C SER A 52 -19.97 -3.73 -0.13
N GLY A 53 -19.53 -3.53 -1.37
CA GLY A 53 -18.11 -3.30 -1.69
C GLY A 53 -17.54 -2.05 -1.00
N LYS A 54 -18.37 -1.02 -0.81
CA LYS A 54 -17.99 0.20 -0.06
C LYS A 54 -17.75 -0.10 1.42
N GLU A 55 -18.60 -0.91 2.05
CA GLU A 55 -18.43 -1.31 3.45
C GLU A 55 -17.16 -2.15 3.65
N GLN A 56 -16.84 -3.03 2.70
CA GLN A 56 -15.58 -3.78 2.70
C GLN A 56 -14.38 -2.84 2.62
N GLU A 57 -14.39 -1.88 1.71
CA GLU A 57 -13.33 -0.89 1.55
C GLU A 57 -13.14 -0.03 2.81
N GLU A 58 -14.22 0.45 3.41
CA GLU A 58 -14.16 1.23 4.65
C GLU A 58 -13.64 0.41 5.82
N TRP A 59 -14.05 -0.86 5.92
CA TRP A 59 -13.53 -1.77 6.94
C TRP A 59 -12.03 -1.99 6.77
N VAL A 60 -11.57 -2.23 5.53
CA VAL A 60 -10.14 -2.39 5.21
C VAL A 60 -9.37 -1.11 5.53
N LEU A 61 -9.91 0.06 5.16
CA LEU A 61 -9.30 1.36 5.46
C LEU A 61 -9.13 1.54 6.97
N LYS A 62 -10.17 1.30 7.76
CA LYS A 62 -10.12 1.40 9.22
C LYS A 62 -9.08 0.45 9.80
N LYS A 63 -9.02 -0.79 9.33
CA LYS A 63 -8.07 -1.79 9.81
C LYS A 63 -6.65 -1.53 9.35
N ALA A 64 -6.46 -0.96 8.17
CA ALA A 64 -5.15 -0.56 7.66
C ALA A 64 -4.50 0.47 8.59
N TYR A 65 -5.23 1.50 9.02
CA TYR A 65 -4.70 2.48 9.98
C TYR A 65 -4.41 1.90 11.38
N GLN A 66 -5.01 0.76 11.74
CA GLN A 66 -4.75 0.06 13.00
C GLN A 66 -3.55 -0.89 12.94
N HIS A 67 -3.27 -1.48 11.77
CA HIS A 67 -2.26 -2.55 11.63
C HIS A 67 -1.02 -2.11 10.86
N LEU A 68 -1.10 -1.02 10.08
CA LEU A 68 0.07 -0.50 9.39
C LEU A 68 0.98 0.25 10.35
N PRO A 69 2.30 0.22 10.10
CA PRO A 69 3.26 1.02 10.84
C PRO A 69 2.89 2.50 10.89
N ILE A 70 3.15 3.13 12.04
CA ILE A 70 2.82 4.54 12.31
C ILE A 70 3.43 5.50 11.28
N TRP A 71 4.65 5.21 10.81
CA TRP A 71 5.31 6.01 9.78
C TRP A 71 4.60 5.98 8.42
N ILE A 72 3.69 5.04 8.16
CA ILE A 72 2.86 5.06 6.94
C ILE A 72 1.59 5.86 7.20
N THR A 73 0.95 5.61 8.34
CA THR A 73 -0.33 6.24 8.68
C THR A 73 -0.21 7.73 8.97
N LEU A 74 0.97 8.19 9.42
CA LEU A 74 1.27 9.62 9.61
C LEU A 74 1.47 10.37 8.28
N TRP A 75 2.06 9.72 7.28
CA TRP A 75 2.46 10.38 6.03
C TRP A 75 1.42 10.21 4.91
N ILE A 76 0.54 9.21 5.03
CA ILE A 76 -0.49 8.92 4.03
C ILE A 76 -1.86 9.40 4.54
N SER A 77 -2.49 10.29 3.78
CA SER A 77 -3.85 10.75 4.04
C SER A 77 -4.87 9.62 3.85
N LYS A 78 -6.02 9.70 4.52
CA LYS A 78 -7.11 8.71 4.35
C LYS A 78 -7.53 8.55 2.89
N GLU A 79 -7.57 9.65 2.15
CA GLU A 79 -7.93 9.65 0.73
C GLU A 79 -6.91 8.90 -0.13
N THR A 80 -5.62 9.11 0.15
CA THR A 80 -4.52 8.41 -0.52
C THR A 80 -4.53 6.93 -0.19
N MET A 81 -4.76 6.57 1.08
CA MET A 81 -4.88 5.17 1.50
C MET A 81 -6.07 4.49 0.83
N ARG A 82 -7.20 5.20 0.72
CA ARG A 82 -8.39 4.71 0.00
C ARG A 82 -8.06 4.39 -1.46
N LYS A 83 -7.43 5.32 -2.18
CA LYS A 83 -6.96 5.11 -3.56
C LYS A 83 -5.99 3.93 -3.68
N LEU A 84 -5.08 3.79 -2.71
CA LEU A 84 -4.13 2.68 -2.67
C LEU A 84 -4.85 1.33 -2.51
N ILE A 85 -5.83 1.25 -1.59
CA ILE A 85 -6.64 0.04 -1.39
C ILE A 85 -7.40 -0.30 -2.67
N ALA A 86 -8.06 0.69 -3.29
CA ALA A 86 -8.80 0.49 -4.54
C ALA A 86 -7.88 -0.03 -5.67
N TYR A 87 -6.70 0.57 -5.83
CA TYR A 87 -5.70 0.12 -6.80
C TYR A 87 -5.24 -1.31 -6.53
N LEU A 88 -4.90 -1.64 -5.27
CA LEU A 88 -4.48 -3.00 -4.92
C LEU A 88 -5.61 -4.02 -5.10
N TYR A 89 -6.86 -3.61 -4.90
CA TYR A 89 -8.03 -4.46 -5.18
C TYR A 89 -8.16 -4.75 -6.68
N GLN A 90 -7.96 -3.74 -7.54
CA GLN A 90 -7.93 -3.92 -8.99
C GLN A 90 -6.80 -4.84 -9.42
N VAL A 91 -5.58 -4.62 -8.91
CA VAL A 91 -4.43 -5.49 -9.21
C VAL A 91 -4.67 -6.93 -8.77
N ALA A 92 -5.28 -7.13 -7.60
CA ALA A 92 -5.64 -8.47 -7.13
C ALA A 92 -6.69 -9.14 -8.01
N LYS A 93 -7.68 -8.38 -8.50
CA LYS A 93 -8.69 -8.91 -9.43
C LYS A 93 -8.07 -9.30 -10.77
N ASP A 94 -7.27 -8.42 -11.35
CA ASP A 94 -6.55 -8.61 -12.61
C ASP A 94 -5.72 -9.90 -12.55
N TYR A 95 -4.89 -10.01 -11.51
CA TYR A 95 -4.07 -11.20 -11.28
C TYR A 95 -4.87 -12.49 -11.05
N LEU A 96 -6.08 -12.40 -10.50
CA LEU A 96 -6.94 -13.58 -10.31
C LEU A 96 -7.62 -14.04 -11.60
N ASP A 97 -7.78 -13.16 -12.59
CA ASP A 97 -8.52 -13.44 -13.83
C ASP A 97 -7.65 -14.22 -14.82
N ASP A 98 -6.44 -13.73 -15.11
CA ASP A 98 -5.54 -14.30 -16.12
C ASP A 98 -4.15 -14.67 -15.58
N GLY A 99 -3.89 -14.45 -14.28
CA GLY A 99 -2.58 -14.67 -13.67
C GLY A 99 -1.53 -13.60 -14.02
N LEU A 100 -1.92 -12.55 -14.74
CA LEU A 100 -1.04 -11.47 -15.19
C LEU A 100 -1.47 -10.14 -14.56
N ILE A 101 -0.54 -9.19 -14.47
CA ILE A 101 -0.85 -7.80 -14.07
C ILE A 101 -0.67 -6.96 -15.33
N ASN A 102 -1.71 -6.87 -16.13
CA ASN A 102 -1.73 -6.19 -17.43
C ASN A 102 -2.85 -5.16 -17.54
N GLN A 103 -3.61 -4.93 -16.46
CA GLN A 103 -4.80 -4.07 -16.42
C GLN A 103 -5.86 -4.49 -17.45
N SER A 104 -5.89 -5.77 -17.85
CA SER A 104 -6.86 -6.30 -18.81
C SER A 104 -8.19 -6.66 -18.14
N ILE A 105 -8.69 -5.77 -17.30
CA ILE A 105 -10.02 -5.95 -16.71
C ILE A 105 -11.06 -5.79 -17.84
N ARG A 106 -11.59 -6.92 -18.34
CA ARG A 106 -12.80 -6.95 -19.19
C ARG A 106 -14.07 -6.81 -18.36
#